data_AF-A0A0G1FAY1-F1
#
_entry.id   AF-A0A0G1FAY1-F1
#
_cell.length_a   1.000
_cell.length_b   1.000
_cell.length_c   1.000
_cell.angle_alpha   90.00
_cell.angle_beta   90.00
_cell.angle_gamma   90.00
#
_symmetry.space_group_name_H-M   'P 1'
#
loop_
_entity.id
_entity.type
_entity.pdbx_description
1 polymer ?
#
loop_
_entity_poly.entity_id
_entity_poly.type
_entity_poly.pdbx_seq_one_letter_code
_entity_poly.pdbx_strand_id
1 'polypeptide(L)' 'MPITKSAIKKLRADKRKATFNKATKTKAKSAIDNFKSLLTLDSLSNAFSAVDKAAKKGVIKKGKANRIKARLSKKVK' A
#
# COMPACT_ATOMS: atom_id res chain seq x y z
N MET A 1 28.33 -1.06 4.62
CA MET A 1 28.16 -2.28 5.44
C MET A 1 27.97 -1.83 6.89
N PRO A 2 27.00 -2.35 7.66
CA PRO A 2 26.82 -1.91 9.03
C PRO A 2 28.00 -2.38 9.90
N ILE A 3 28.69 -1.44 10.54
CA ILE A 3 29.91 -1.71 11.33
C ILE A 3 29.57 -1.96 12.80
N THR A 4 28.68 -1.15 13.37
CA THR A 4 28.26 -1.27 14.77
C THR A 4 27.22 -2.39 14.96
N LYS A 5 27.23 -3.02 16.16
CA LYS A 5 26.26 -4.08 16.51
C LYS A 5 24.79 -3.62 16.34
N SER A 6 24.51 -2.36 16.68
CA SER A 6 23.19 -1.75 16.51
C SER A 6 22.80 -1.62 15.04
N ALA A 7 23.72 -1.21 14.17
CA ALA A 7 23.49 -1.09 12.72
C ALA A 7 23.24 -2.46 12.08
N ILE A 8 23.96 -3.51 12.49
CA ILE A 8 23.75 -4.88 11.98
C ILE A 8 22.35 -5.40 12.38
N LYS A 9 21.92 -5.14 13.63
CA LYS A 9 20.57 -5.46 14.11
C LYS A 9 19.50 -4.68 13.33
N LYS A 10 19.72 -3.39 13.09
CA LYS A 10 18.83 -2.52 12.33
C LYS A 10 18.66 -3.01 10.89
N LEU A 11 19.74 -3.38 10.21
CA LEU A 11 19.69 -3.95 8.86
C LEU A 11 18.80 -5.21 8.80
N ARG A 12 18.92 -6.12 9.77
CA ARG A 12 18.07 -7.33 9.86
C ARG A 12 16.61 -6.99 10.08
N ALA A 13 16.31 -6.02 10.94
CA ALA A 13 14.95 -5.56 11.19
C ALA A 13 14.34 -4.89 9.94
N ASP A 14 15.12 -4.07 9.24
CA ASP A 14 14.65 -3.35 8.06
C ASP A 14 14.41 -4.28 6.87
N LYS A 15 15.26 -5.29 6.67
CA LYS A 15 15.01 -6.37 5.69
C LYS A 15 13.66 -7.04 5.93
N ARG A 16 13.36 -7.43 7.17
CA ARG A 16 12.06 -8.03 7.54
C ARG A 16 10.90 -7.05 7.32
N LYS A 17 11.03 -5.80 7.75
CA LYS A 17 9.96 -4.79 7.53
C LYS A 17 9.73 -4.52 6.05
N ALA A 18 10.79 -4.50 5.24
CA ALA A 18 10.71 -4.27 3.81
C ALA A 18 9.88 -5.34 3.09
N THR A 19 10.01 -6.62 3.46
CA THR A 19 9.21 -7.69 2.84
C THR A 19 7.72 -7.54 3.15
N PHE A 20 7.35 -7.28 4.40
CA PHE A 20 5.95 -7.05 4.79
C PHE A 20 5.35 -5.79 4.16
N ASN A 21 6.13 -4.70 4.11
CA ASN A 21 5.71 -3.46 3.47
C ASN A 21 5.55 -3.63 1.96
N LYS A 22 6.45 -4.38 1.32
CA LYS A 22 6.36 -4.73 -0.11
C LYS A 22 5.07 -5.50 -0.38
N ALA A 23 4.76 -6.53 0.41
CA ALA A 23 3.53 -7.31 0.26
C ALA A 23 2.25 -6.47 0.44
N THR A 24 2.24 -5.53 1.40
CA THR A 24 1.10 -4.63 1.60
C THR A 24 0.95 -3.66 0.42
N LYS A 25 2.08 -3.12 -0.08
CA LYS A 25 2.10 -2.21 -1.23
C LYS A 25 1.67 -2.90 -2.52
N THR A 26 2.09 -4.14 -2.76
CA THR A 26 1.68 -4.92 -3.93
C THR A 26 0.20 -5.22 -3.88
N LYS A 27 -0.35 -5.67 -2.74
CA LYS A 27 -1.80 -5.90 -2.58
C LYS A 27 -2.63 -4.66 -2.91
N ALA A 28 -2.23 -3.48 -2.40
CA ALA A 28 -2.90 -2.23 -2.71
C ALA A 28 -2.79 -1.88 -4.21
N LYS A 29 -1.61 -2.07 -4.82
CA LYS A 29 -1.42 -1.85 -6.26
C LYS A 29 -2.29 -2.78 -7.11
N SER A 30 -2.28 -4.08 -6.83
CA SER A 30 -3.09 -5.07 -7.54
C SER A 30 -4.58 -4.77 -7.43
N ALA A 31 -5.07 -4.36 -6.25
CA ALA A 31 -6.48 -3.97 -6.11
C ALA A 31 -6.83 -2.73 -6.96
N ILE A 32 -5.93 -1.75 -7.03
CA ILE A 32 -6.10 -0.57 -7.89
C ILE A 32 -6.08 -0.95 -9.38
N ASP A 33 -5.18 -1.83 -9.78
CA ASP A 33 -5.06 -2.26 -11.18
C ASP A 33 -6.25 -3.13 -11.59
N ASN A 34 -6.75 -4.01 -10.71
CA ASN A 34 -7.99 -4.77 -10.93
C ASN A 34 -9.20 -3.86 -11.09
N PHE A 35 -9.32 -2.81 -10.26
CA PHE A 35 -10.37 -1.81 -10.40
C PHE A 35 -10.31 -1.10 -11.77
N LYS A 36 -9.11 -0.76 -12.26
CA LYS A 36 -8.96 -0.14 -13.58
C LYS A 36 -9.36 -1.05 -14.74
N SER A 37 -9.34 -2.38 -14.56
CA SER A 37 -9.75 -3.32 -15.59
C SER A 37 -11.26 -3.56 -15.60
N LEU A 38 -11.89 -3.65 -14.42
CA LEU A 38 -13.31 -4.05 -14.30
C LEU A 38 -14.28 -2.88 -14.13
N LEU A 39 -13.85 -1.76 -13.54
CA LEU A 39 -14.67 -0.57 -13.24
C LEU A 39 -16.00 -0.85 -12.49
N THR A 40 -16.08 -1.94 -11.73
CA THR A 40 -17.28 -2.28 -10.93
C THR A 40 -17.25 -1.67 -9.53
N LEU A 41 -18.44 -1.48 -8.93
CA LEU A 41 -18.57 -0.95 -7.57
C LEU A 41 -17.89 -1.85 -6.51
N ASP A 42 -17.96 -3.17 -6.68
CA ASP A 42 -17.30 -4.13 -5.78
C ASP A 42 -15.77 -4.03 -5.87
N SER A 43 -15.25 -3.85 -7.08
CA SER A 43 -13.81 -3.66 -7.28
C SER A 43 -13.32 -2.32 -6.68
N LEU A 44 -14.18 -1.30 -6.66
CA LEU A 44 -13.90 -0.02 -6.00
C LEU A 44 -13.83 -0.17 -4.47
N SER A 45 -14.83 -0.84 -3.87
CA SER A 45 -14.86 -1.10 -2.43
C SER A 45 -13.63 -1.89 -1.96
N ASN A 46 -13.23 -2.89 -2.74
CA ASN A 46 -12.01 -3.67 -2.51
C ASN A 46 -10.74 -2.81 -2.63
N ALA A 47 -10.66 -1.95 -3.64
CA ALA A 47 -9.53 -1.03 -3.81
C ALA A 47 -9.42 -0.03 -2.65
N PHE A 48 -10.53 0.55 -2.19
CA PHE A 48 -10.55 1.45 -1.04
C PHE A 48 -10.12 0.76 0.24
N SER A 49 -10.68 -0.42 0.51
CA SER A 49 -10.32 -1.24 1.67
C SER A 49 -8.82 -1.57 1.69
N ALA A 50 -8.24 -1.92 0.55
CA ALA A 50 -6.81 -2.22 0.44
C ALA A 50 -5.93 -0.98 0.68
N VAL A 51 -6.32 0.16 0.11
CA VAL A 51 -5.61 1.44 0.28
C VAL A 51 -5.66 1.93 1.72
N ASP A 52 -6.83 1.85 2.37
CA ASP A 52 -7.01 2.30 3.75
C ASP A 52 -6.27 1.38 4.74
N LYS A 53 -6.26 0.06 4.51
CA LYS A 53 -5.42 -0.87 5.29
C LYS A 53 -3.93 -0.56 5.14
N ALA A 54 -3.48 -0.19 3.94
CA ALA A 54 -2.09 0.21 3.71
C ALA A 54 -1.74 1.53 4.41
N ALA A 55 -2.69 2.46 4.52
CA ALA A 55 -2.55 3.70 5.27
C ALA A 55 -2.52 3.46 6.79
N LYS A 56 -3.41 2.60 7.31
CA LYS A 56 -3.45 2.22 8.73
C LYS A 56 -2.13 1.59 9.18
N LYS A 57 -1.51 0.76 8.33
CA LYS A 57 -0.20 0.14 8.57
C LYS A 57 1.00 1.10 8.40
N GLY A 58 0.78 2.35 8.00
CA GLY A 58 1.85 3.32 7.78
C GLY A 58 2.71 3.08 6.53
N VAL A 59 2.34 2.13 5.67
CA VAL A 59 3.06 1.84 4.42
C VAL A 59 2.84 2.97 3.39
N ILE A 60 1.67 3.60 3.45
CA ILE A 60 1.30 4.77 2.62
C ILE A 60 0.89 5.90 3.56
N LYS A 61 1.35 7.14 3.31
CA LYS A 61 0.89 8.31 4.07
C LYS A 61 -0.61 8.56 3.84
N LYS A 62 -1.33 9.01 4.88
CA LYS A 62 -2.77 9.32 4.81
C LYS A 62 -3.15 10.24 3.64
N GLY A 63 -2.40 11.31 3.42
CA GLY A 63 -2.63 12.22 2.29
C GLY A 63 -2.47 11.57 0.91
N LYS A 64 -1.57 10.58 0.78
CA LYS A 64 -1.44 9.80 -0.47
C LYS A 64 -2.62 8.85 -0.66
N ALA A 65 -3.09 8.21 0.41
CA ALA A 65 -4.29 7.38 0.36
C ALA A 65 -5.53 8.19 -0.07
N ASN A 66 -5.74 9.37 0.50
CA ASN A 66 -6.85 10.27 0.14
C ASN A 66 -6.80 10.68 -1.34
N ARG A 67 -5.61 11.04 -1.86
CA ARG A 67 -5.45 11.36 -3.29
C ARG A 67 -5.75 10.18 -4.21
N ILE A 68 -5.38 8.95 -3.80
CA ILE A 68 -5.69 7.75 -4.57
C ILE A 68 -7.20 7.51 -4.58
N LYS A 69 -7.87 7.56 -3.42
CA LYS A 69 -9.32 7.39 -3.34
C LYS A 69 -10.06 8.40 -4.21
N ALA A 70 -9.73 9.69 -4.08
CA ALA A 70 -10.31 10.75 -4.90
C ALA A 70 -10.12 10.52 -6.41
N ARG A 71 -8.95 10.02 -6.84
CA ARG A 71 -8.70 9.69 -8.25
C ARG A 71 -9.51 8.49 -8.75
N LEU A 72 -9.71 7.47 -7.92
CA LEU A 72 -10.51 6.30 -8.31
C LEU A 72 -12.00 6.64 -8.36
N SER A 73 -12.51 7.42 -7.39
CA SER A 73 -13.90 7.92 -7.41
C SER A 73 -14.23 8.68 -8.69
N LYS A 74 -13.31 9.52 -9.19
CA LYS A 74 -13.50 10.26 -10.45
C LYS A 74 -13.57 9.39 -11.71
N LYS A 75 -13.11 8.14 -11.63
CA LYS A 75 -13.11 7.21 -12.77
C LYS A 75 -14.37 6.35 -12.85
N VAL A 76 -15.11 6.24 -11.75
CA VAL A 76 -16.44 5.62 -11.75
C VAL A 76 -17.39 6.70 -12.24
N LYS A 77 -17.98 6.48 -13.42
CA LYS A 77 -19.01 7.32 -14.01
C LYS A 77 -20.28 6.48 -14.13
#